data_AF-A0A3T0RS74-F1
#
_entry.id   AF-A0A3T0RS74-F1
#
_cell.length_a   1.000
_cell.length_b   1.000
_cell.length_c   1.000
_cell.angle_alpha   90.00
_cell.angle_beta   90.00
_cell.angle_gamma   90.00
#
_symmetry.space_group_name_H-M   'P 1'
#
loop_
_entity.id
_entity.type
_entity.pdbx_description
1 polymer ?
#
loop_
_entity_poly.entity_id
_entity_poly.type
_entity_poly.pdbx_seq_one_letter_code
_entity_poly.pdbx_strand_id
1 'polypeptide(L)'
;MKLLLVLMMVVSVFSCSTRTCKPNETIAQNQAASAQPQPVAGETKISPTTTMTNTLKKIKIYKPDGSVQCEQGTGTPAPEMAKQLGDIKVYSSENKHDGLIRTQVCGNATGHCNVYEINESDFAKAEKLGFKKWKNN
;
A
#
# COMPACT_ATOMS: atom_id res chain seq x y z
N MET A 1 4.43 -0.71 -53.74
CA MET A 1 4.12 -2.08 -54.20
C MET A 1 4.98 -3.09 -53.45
N LYS A 2 4.43 -3.61 -52.34
CA LYS A 2 4.62 -4.96 -51.78
C LYS A 2 3.84 -5.02 -50.47
N LEU A 3 2.56 -4.72 -50.64
CA LEU A 3 1.46 -5.11 -49.78
C LEU A 3 1.04 -6.48 -50.32
N LEU A 4 1.60 -7.57 -49.81
CA LEU A 4 1.02 -8.91 -49.85
C LEU A 4 1.98 -9.90 -49.16
N LEU A 5 1.71 -10.23 -47.90
CA LEU A 5 1.94 -11.56 -47.32
C LEU A 5 1.21 -11.58 -45.98
N VAL A 6 -0.10 -11.50 -46.11
CA VAL A 6 -1.10 -11.74 -45.07
C VAL A 6 -1.30 -13.26 -45.00
N LEU A 7 -1.28 -13.80 -43.77
CA LEU A 7 -2.09 -14.94 -43.32
C LEU A 7 -1.72 -16.35 -43.82
N MET A 8 -0.95 -17.05 -43.00
CA MET A 8 -1.20 -18.46 -42.65
C MET A 8 -0.93 -18.60 -41.15
N MET A 9 -1.97 -18.79 -40.33
CA MET A 9 -2.42 -20.11 -39.84
C MET A 9 -1.31 -20.80 -39.00
N VAL A 10 -1.46 -21.31 -37.79
CA VAL A 10 -2.60 -21.76 -36.99
C VAL A 10 -2.02 -22.13 -35.61
N VAL A 11 -2.72 -21.75 -34.55
CA VAL A 11 -2.89 -22.43 -33.25
C VAL A 11 -1.86 -23.52 -32.86
N SER A 12 -1.10 -23.27 -31.79
CA SER A 12 -0.65 -24.33 -30.88
C SER A 12 -0.70 -23.82 -29.44
N VAL A 13 -1.87 -24.03 -28.83
CA VAL A 13 -2.08 -24.04 -27.38
C VAL A 13 -1.25 -25.17 -26.77
N PHE A 14 -0.16 -24.84 -26.09
CA PHE A 14 0.48 -25.75 -25.14
C PHE A 14 -0.13 -25.55 -23.76
N SER A 15 -1.14 -26.38 -23.47
CA SER A 15 -1.56 -26.78 -22.14
C SER A 15 -0.53 -27.73 -21.52
N CYS A 16 -0.11 -27.45 -20.29
CA CYS A 16 0.30 -28.41 -19.25
C CYS A 16 0.70 -27.59 -18.01
N SER A 17 0.36 -27.89 -16.76
CA SER A 17 -0.58 -28.80 -16.11
C SER A 17 -0.69 -28.29 -14.67
N THR A 18 -1.90 -28.00 -14.19
CA THR A 18 -2.14 -27.79 -12.76
C THR A 18 -1.92 -29.11 -12.04
N ARG A 19 -0.82 -29.24 -11.28
CA ARG A 19 -0.70 -30.28 -10.25
C ARG A 19 -1.40 -29.80 -8.98
N THR A 20 -2.67 -30.15 -8.89
CA THR A 20 -3.43 -30.19 -7.64
C THR A 20 -2.87 -31.33 -6.79
N CYS A 21 -2.16 -31.01 -5.71
CA CYS A 21 -1.87 -32.00 -4.67
C CYS A 21 -3.10 -32.17 -3.77
N LYS A 22 -3.47 -33.44 -3.60
CA LYS A 22 -4.67 -33.98 -2.95
C LYS A 22 -4.79 -33.65 -1.45
N PRO A 23 -6.01 -33.76 -0.89
CA PRO A 23 -6.34 -33.48 0.49
C PRO A 23 -5.90 -34.62 1.43
N ASN A 24 -5.70 -34.28 2.71
CA ASN A 24 -5.69 -35.26 3.79
C ASN A 24 -7.01 -35.17 4.56
N GLU A 25 -7.64 -36.33 4.70
CA GLU A 25 -8.89 -36.56 5.41
C GLU A 25 -8.66 -36.64 6.93
N THR A 26 -9.58 -35.96 7.64
CA THR A 26 -10.28 -36.46 8.82
C THR A 26 -9.52 -36.61 10.14
N ILE A 27 -9.70 -35.60 11.00
CA ILE A 27 -10.24 -35.81 12.35
C ILE A 27 -11.49 -34.91 12.38
N ALA A 28 -12.68 -35.46 12.11
CA ALA A 28 -13.71 -35.79 13.11
C ALA A 28 -13.79 -34.75 14.25
N GLN A 29 -14.91 -34.16 14.62
CA GLN A 29 -16.32 -34.28 14.28
C GLN A 29 -17.01 -33.20 15.13
N ASN A 30 -18.26 -32.88 14.78
CA ASN A 30 -19.28 -32.25 15.63
C ASN A 30 -19.20 -30.73 15.80
N GLN A 31 -20.07 -30.03 15.07
CA GLN A 31 -21.01 -29.10 15.69
C GLN A 31 -22.22 -28.92 14.78
N ALA A 32 -23.21 -29.79 15.00
CA ALA A 32 -24.60 -29.54 14.65
C ALA A 32 -25.31 -29.03 15.91
N ALA A 33 -26.14 -28.02 15.69
CA ALA A 33 -27.36 -27.70 16.43
C ALA A 33 -27.28 -27.27 17.92
N SER A 34 -27.76 -26.03 18.09
CA SER A 34 -28.84 -25.64 19.02
C SER A 34 -28.54 -25.37 20.51
N ALA A 35 -29.33 -24.42 20.99
CA ALA A 35 -29.68 -24.10 22.37
C ALA A 35 -28.74 -23.19 23.17
N GLN A 36 -29.29 -22.00 23.45
CA GLN A 36 -28.96 -21.14 24.60
C GLN A 36 -29.00 -21.96 25.91
N PRO A 37 -28.31 -21.50 26.97
CA PRO A 37 -29.01 -20.67 27.97
C PRO A 37 -28.16 -19.54 28.61
N GLN A 38 -28.74 -18.34 28.75
CA GLN A 38 -28.54 -17.47 29.92
C GLN A 38 -29.22 -18.13 31.14
N PRO A 39 -29.04 -17.74 32.43
CA PRO A 39 -28.30 -16.60 32.99
C PRO A 39 -27.42 -16.96 34.21
N VAL A 40 -26.50 -16.08 34.61
CA VAL A 40 -26.23 -15.91 36.05
C VAL A 40 -25.89 -14.46 36.35
N ALA A 41 -26.75 -13.87 37.17
CA ALA A 41 -26.60 -12.56 37.76
C ALA A 41 -25.41 -12.56 38.73
N GLY A 42 -24.66 -11.46 38.72
CA GLY A 42 -23.55 -11.22 39.61
C GLY A 42 -23.01 -9.83 39.33
N GLU A 43 -23.76 -8.81 39.75
CA GLU A 43 -23.33 -7.42 39.76
C GLU A 43 -22.05 -7.28 40.58
N THR A 44 -20.98 -6.81 39.94
CA THR A 44 -19.97 -6.02 40.63
C THR A 44 -19.71 -4.78 39.79
N LYS A 45 -20.03 -3.65 40.41
CA LYS A 45 -19.99 -2.31 39.86
C LYS A 45 -18.55 -1.91 39.56
N ILE A 46 -18.02 -2.30 38.41
CA ILE A 46 -16.72 -1.82 37.91
C ILE A 46 -17.03 -0.66 36.97
N SER A 47 -16.69 0.53 37.45
CA SER A 47 -16.61 1.78 36.69
C SER A 47 -15.99 1.53 35.31
N PRO A 48 -16.59 2.02 34.20
CA PRO A 48 -15.99 1.89 32.88
C PRO A 48 -14.77 2.82 32.84
N THR A 49 -13.63 2.33 33.32
CA THR A 49 -12.34 2.90 33.00
C THR A 49 -12.16 2.66 31.51
N THR A 50 -12.38 3.72 30.74
CA THR A 50 -12.19 3.73 29.30
C THR A 50 -10.74 3.36 28.99
N THR A 51 -10.50 2.08 28.73
CA THR A 51 -9.31 1.66 28.00
C THR A 51 -9.49 2.18 26.58
N MET A 52 -9.11 3.44 26.35
CA MET A 52 -8.92 4.00 25.02
C MET A 52 -7.82 3.17 24.36
N THR A 53 -8.18 2.18 23.55
CA THR A 53 -7.30 1.64 22.53
C THR A 53 -7.03 2.79 21.55
N ASN A 54 -6.03 3.61 21.89
CA ASN A 54 -5.53 4.70 21.06
C ASN A 54 -4.81 4.05 19.87
N THR A 55 -5.58 3.53 18.92
CA THR A 55 -5.08 3.07 17.63
C THR A 55 -4.57 4.31 16.90
N LEU A 56 -3.26 4.50 16.95
CA LEU A 56 -2.61 5.62 16.26
C LEU A 56 -2.95 5.54 14.77
N LYS A 57 -3.74 6.51 14.31
CA LYS A 57 -4.13 6.60 12.91
C LYS A 57 -2.89 6.90 12.07
N LYS A 58 -2.61 6.00 11.13
CA LYS A 58 -1.53 6.17 10.15
C LYS A 58 -2.05 6.86 8.90
N ILE A 59 -1.20 7.70 8.32
CA ILE A 59 -1.49 8.39 7.05
C ILE A 59 -0.27 8.28 6.13
N LYS A 60 -0.52 8.44 4.84
CA LYS A 60 0.54 8.59 3.84
C LYS A 60 0.81 10.06 3.56
N ILE A 61 2.08 10.43 3.55
CA ILE A 61 2.59 11.74 3.14
C ILE A 61 3.57 11.56 1.99
N TYR A 62 3.85 12.63 1.24
CA TYR A 62 4.77 12.57 0.12
C TYR A 62 5.55 13.87 -0.08
N LYS A 63 6.65 13.74 -0.82
CA LYS A 63 7.41 14.85 -1.39
C LYS A 63 7.94 14.39 -2.77
N PRO A 64 7.95 15.27 -3.80
CA PRO A 64 8.53 14.92 -5.11
C PRO A 64 9.98 14.46 -4.94
N ASP A 65 10.39 13.40 -5.63
CA ASP A 65 11.74 12.84 -5.48
C ASP A 65 12.83 13.72 -6.10
N GLY A 66 12.44 14.72 -6.89
CA GLY A 66 13.33 15.67 -7.56
C GLY A 66 13.82 15.20 -8.92
N SER A 67 13.40 14.01 -9.39
CA SER A 67 13.78 13.53 -10.72
C SER A 67 13.13 14.38 -11.82
N VAL A 68 13.90 14.60 -12.89
CA VAL A 68 13.49 15.37 -14.07
C VAL A 68 13.53 14.54 -15.34
N GLN A 69 12.72 14.93 -16.33
CA GLN A 69 12.65 14.29 -17.62
C GLN A 69 13.95 14.48 -18.42
N CYS A 70 14.31 13.47 -19.21
CA CYS A 70 15.55 13.36 -19.99
C CYS A 70 16.83 13.15 -19.16
N GLU A 71 16.79 13.27 -17.83
CA GLU A 71 17.94 12.96 -16.96
C GLU A 71 17.67 11.70 -16.15
N GLN A 72 18.42 10.64 -16.43
CA GLN A 72 18.26 9.36 -15.75
C GLN A 72 18.89 9.40 -14.35
N GLY A 73 18.17 8.90 -13.35
CA GLY A 73 18.72 8.68 -12.00
C GLY A 73 18.88 9.92 -11.13
N THR A 74 18.25 11.06 -11.48
CA THR A 74 18.37 12.32 -10.73
C THR A 74 17.46 12.43 -9.50
N GLY A 75 16.60 11.45 -9.27
CA GLY A 75 15.72 11.40 -8.10
C GLY A 75 16.46 11.03 -6.82
N THR A 76 16.14 11.72 -5.72
CA THR A 76 16.61 11.37 -4.39
C THR A 76 15.91 10.08 -3.93
N PRO A 77 16.66 9.02 -3.55
CA PRO A 77 16.06 7.78 -3.08
C PRO A 77 15.20 7.98 -1.83
N ALA A 78 14.14 7.19 -1.68
CA ALA A 78 13.23 7.30 -0.54
C ALA A 78 13.93 7.20 0.84
N PRO A 79 14.91 6.31 1.07
CA PRO A 79 15.64 6.27 2.35
C PRO A 79 16.47 7.53 2.62
N GLU A 80 17.00 8.17 1.57
CA GLU A 80 17.80 9.39 1.71
C GLU A 80 16.92 10.59 2.07
N MET A 81 15.81 10.75 1.34
CA MET A 81 14.86 11.82 1.62
C MET A 81 14.14 11.63 2.97
N ALA A 82 13.99 10.39 3.46
CA ALA A 82 13.40 10.10 4.76
C ALA A 82 14.18 10.76 5.92
N LYS A 83 15.49 10.99 5.76
CA LYS A 83 16.31 11.69 6.76
C LYS A 83 15.79 13.10 7.05
N GLN A 84 15.10 13.74 6.10
CA GLN A 84 14.49 15.06 6.29
C GLN A 84 13.34 15.04 7.30
N LEU A 85 12.75 13.88 7.62
CA LEU A 85 11.68 13.73 8.60
C LEU A 85 12.17 13.76 10.06
N GLY A 86 13.49 13.75 10.30
CA GLY A 86 14.07 13.80 11.64
C GLY A 86 13.58 12.65 12.52
N ASP A 87 13.03 12.98 13.68
CA ASP A 87 12.58 12.01 14.68
C ASP A 87 11.20 11.40 14.40
N ILE A 88 10.55 11.78 13.29
CA ILE A 88 9.23 11.22 12.93
C ILE A 88 9.39 9.75 12.54
N LYS A 89 8.62 8.87 13.20
CA LYS A 89 8.63 7.43 12.89
C LYS A 89 8.02 7.17 11.52
N VAL A 90 8.83 6.63 10.61
CA VAL A 90 8.39 6.10 9.31
C VAL A 90 8.07 4.61 9.44
N TYR A 91 6.88 4.21 9.02
CA TYR A 91 6.42 2.82 9.02
C TYR A 91 6.68 2.11 7.69
N SER A 92 6.55 2.84 6.58
CA SER A 92 6.84 2.35 5.24
C SER A 92 7.32 3.50 4.36
N SER A 93 8.13 3.18 3.34
CA SER A 93 8.65 4.15 2.37
C SER A 93 8.63 3.52 0.98
N GLU A 94 8.12 4.24 -0.01
CA GLU A 94 8.02 3.79 -1.40
C GLU A 94 8.19 4.98 -2.35
N ASN A 95 8.74 4.76 -3.55
CA ASN A 95 8.70 5.74 -4.62
C ASN A 95 7.52 5.41 -5.55
N LYS A 96 6.66 6.40 -5.81
CA LYS A 96 5.43 6.24 -6.59
C LYS A 96 5.24 7.41 -7.56
N HIS A 97 4.69 7.12 -8.73
CA HIS A 97 4.19 8.16 -9.62
C HIS A 97 2.85 8.69 -9.10
N ASP A 98 2.65 10.00 -9.17
CA ASP A 98 1.40 10.66 -8.74
C ASP A 98 0.23 10.55 -9.73
N GLY A 99 0.35 9.79 -10.82
CA GLY A 99 -0.68 9.58 -11.83
C GLY A 99 -1.06 10.81 -12.66
N LEU A 100 -0.40 11.96 -12.48
CA LEU A 100 -0.70 13.16 -13.26
C LEU A 100 0.02 13.12 -14.61
N ILE A 101 -0.73 13.39 -15.69
CA ILE A 101 -0.16 13.54 -17.03
C ILE A 101 0.57 14.89 -17.12
N ARG A 102 1.77 14.86 -17.72
CA ARG A 102 2.64 16.03 -17.87
C ARG A 102 3.06 16.20 -19.32
N THR A 103 3.36 17.44 -19.68
CA THR A 103 4.02 17.76 -20.95
C THR A 103 5.44 17.21 -20.95
N GLN A 104 5.80 16.47 -21.99
CA GLN A 104 7.11 15.84 -22.13
C GLN A 104 8.15 16.84 -22.64
N VAL A 105 8.82 17.52 -21.71
CA VAL A 105 9.89 18.49 -21.99
C VAL A 105 11.04 18.23 -21.02
N CYS A 106 12.26 18.16 -21.55
CA CYS A 106 13.45 17.93 -20.72
C CYS A 106 13.59 18.96 -19.59
N GLY A 107 13.95 18.49 -18.40
CA GLY A 107 14.06 19.33 -17.20
C GLY A 107 12.76 19.48 -16.40
N ASN A 108 11.59 19.07 -16.93
CA ASN A 108 10.37 19.03 -16.13
C ASN A 108 10.38 17.87 -15.14
N ALA A 109 9.63 17.99 -14.03
CA ALA A 109 9.48 16.88 -13.09
C ALA A 109 8.88 15.63 -13.74
N THR A 110 9.37 14.45 -13.37
CA THR A 110 8.86 13.17 -13.87
C THR A 110 7.48 12.80 -13.29
N GLY A 111 7.14 13.34 -12.12
CA GLY A 111 5.94 12.96 -11.36
C GLY A 111 6.15 11.87 -10.31
N HIS A 112 7.39 11.40 -10.16
CA HIS A 112 7.76 10.49 -9.09
C HIS A 112 7.86 11.23 -7.74
N CYS A 113 7.33 10.57 -6.72
CA CYS A 113 7.22 11.07 -5.35
C CYS A 113 7.69 9.99 -4.39
N ASN A 114 8.45 10.38 -3.38
CA ASN A 114 8.69 9.51 -2.24
C ASN A 114 7.52 9.63 -1.28
N VAL A 115 6.87 8.50 -1.00
CA VAL A 115 5.69 8.37 -0.16
C VAL A 115 6.07 7.64 1.13
N TYR A 116 5.64 8.17 2.26
CA TYR A 116 5.94 7.64 3.59
C TYR A 116 4.68 7.46 4.39
N GLU A 117 4.61 6.39 5.16
CA GLU A 117 3.56 6.18 6.14
C GLU A 117 4.05 6.63 7.53
N ILE A 118 3.31 7.54 8.15
CA ILE A 118 3.62 8.11 9.48
C ILE A 118 2.36 8.15 10.35
N ASN A 119 2.53 8.47 11.64
CA ASN A 119 1.39 8.80 12.50
C ASN A 119 0.77 10.13 12.07
N GLU A 120 -0.56 10.23 12.08
CA GLU A 120 -1.27 11.45 11.73
C GLU A 120 -0.93 12.62 12.66
N SER A 121 -0.63 12.34 13.94
CA SER A 121 -0.21 13.34 14.93
C SER A 121 1.09 14.07 14.54
N ASP A 122 1.95 13.46 13.72
CA ASP A 122 3.20 14.06 13.27
C ASP A 122 3.06 14.80 11.94
N PHE A 123 1.86 14.81 11.32
CA PHE A 123 1.64 15.46 10.04
C PHE A 123 2.02 16.95 10.05
N ALA A 124 1.64 17.68 11.10
CA ALA A 124 1.94 19.11 11.20
C ALA A 124 3.46 19.41 11.25
N LYS A 125 4.28 18.46 11.75
CA LYS A 125 5.75 18.57 11.69
C LYS A 125 6.26 18.28 10.28
N ALA A 126 5.78 17.19 9.67
CA ALA A 126 6.15 16.81 8.32
C ALA A 126 5.77 17.90 7.29
N GLU A 127 4.64 18.55 7.46
CA GLU A 127 4.17 19.63 6.58
C GLU A 127 5.14 20.83 6.58
N LYS A 128 5.66 21.21 7.75
CA LYS A 128 6.68 22.26 7.87
C LYS A 128 8.00 21.89 7.17
N LEU A 129 8.26 20.60 6.96
CA LEU A 129 9.41 20.07 6.23
C LEU A 129 9.15 19.94 4.71
N GLY A 130 7.97 20.39 4.25
CA GLY A 130 7.56 20.41 2.85
C GLY A 130 6.89 19.13 2.37
N PHE A 131 6.49 18.23 3.26
CA PHE A 131 5.70 17.04 2.91
C PHE A 131 4.21 17.39 2.82
N LYS A 132 3.49 16.68 1.96
CA LYS A 132 2.04 16.87 1.76
C LYS A 132 1.30 15.55 1.98
N LYS A 133 0.00 15.57 2.29
CA LYS A 133 -0.80 14.32 2.37
C LYS A 133 -0.88 13.66 0.99
N TRP A 134 -0.61 12.36 0.94
CA TRP A 134 -0.77 11.57 -0.28
C TRP A 134 -2.24 11.15 -0.43
N LYS A 135 -2.84 11.45 -1.59
CA LYS A 135 -4.26 11.17 -1.88
C LYS A 135 -4.48 10.11 -2.95
N ASN A 136 -3.42 9.65 -3.63
CA ASN A 136 -3.52 8.60 -4.64
C ASN A 136 -3.62 7.23 -3.94
N ASN A 137 -4.81 6.62 -4.01
CA ASN A 137 -5.05 5.25 -3.55
C ASN A 137 -4.69 4.25 -4.64
#